data_AF-A0A4Y2DY82-F1
#
_entry.id   AF-A0A4Y2DY82-F1
#
_cell.length_a   1.000
_cell.length_b   1.000
_cell.length_c   1.000
_cell.angle_alpha   90.00
_cell.angle_beta   90.00
_cell.angle_gamma   90.00
#
_symmetry.space_group_name_H-M   'P 1'
#
loop_
_entity.id
_entity.type
_entity.pdbx_description
1 polymer ?
#
loop_
_entity_poly.entity_id
_entity_poly.type
_entity_poly.pdbx_seq_one_letter_code
_entity_poly.pdbx_strand_id
1 'polypeptide(L)'
;MLYSYLYADLGRALDIKQVDPRTIGLLETQFGYTDTKLLGKGSFGTMIRFKRPEGGEDIAIKCLSPKVVRQSERKLWIKLRYPNLVTLLDSNVCWPLNVVCFEMRAFRKDLMTAVQKNENLKSPLALKELKTWLYQVLFGLNFLHNIQLCRLDLKSDNVLISRWTSRAMIGDFFLPQSKAIENQKVRNNCYFQSMAENNCVD
;
A
#
# COMPACT_ATOMS: atom_id res chain seq x y z
N MET A 1 26.09 -20.87 7.13
CA MET A 1 24.89 -21.53 7.68
C MET A 1 23.60 -20.73 7.47
N LEU A 2 23.57 -19.40 7.64
CA LEU A 2 22.35 -18.61 7.37
C LEU A 2 21.94 -18.62 5.88
N TYR A 3 22.90 -18.38 4.98
CA TYR A 3 22.65 -18.39 3.54
C TYR A 3 22.14 -19.75 3.04
N SER A 4 22.69 -20.88 3.50
CA SER A 4 22.21 -22.20 3.07
C SER A 4 20.73 -22.44 3.41
N TYR A 5 20.21 -21.86 4.49
CA TYR A 5 18.78 -21.91 4.83
C TYR A 5 17.93 -20.99 3.94
N LEU A 6 18.43 -19.78 3.59
CA LEU A 6 17.72 -18.86 2.70
C LEU A 6 17.48 -19.43 1.31
N TYR A 7 18.43 -20.21 0.81
CA TYR A 7 18.37 -20.88 -0.49
C TYR A 7 17.92 -22.35 -0.39
N ALA A 8 17.61 -22.85 0.81
CA ALA A 8 17.03 -24.18 0.96
C ALA A 8 15.59 -24.19 0.43
N ASP A 9 15.24 -25.24 -0.30
CA ASP A 9 13.86 -25.52 -0.73
C ASP A 9 13.22 -24.42 -1.62
N LEU A 10 14.00 -23.90 -2.59
CA LEU A 10 13.51 -22.97 -3.62
C LEU A 10 12.39 -23.55 -4.49
N GLY A 11 12.19 -24.88 -4.48
CA GLY A 11 11.09 -25.56 -5.17
C GLY A 11 9.74 -25.44 -4.45
N ARG A 12 9.72 -25.09 -3.17
CA ARG A 12 8.48 -24.92 -2.41
C ARG A 12 7.77 -23.64 -2.79
N ALA A 13 6.49 -23.77 -3.15
CA ALA A 13 5.62 -22.64 -3.44
C ALA A 13 5.58 -21.64 -2.27
N LEU A 14 5.85 -20.38 -2.58
CA LEU A 14 5.81 -19.29 -1.62
C LEU A 14 4.36 -18.85 -1.36
N ASP A 15 3.91 -18.90 -0.11
CA ASP A 15 2.65 -18.26 0.29
C ASP A 15 2.89 -16.78 0.58
N ILE A 16 2.71 -15.93 -0.44
CA ILE A 16 2.92 -14.47 -0.32
C ILE A 16 1.98 -13.80 0.70
N LYS A 17 0.86 -14.46 1.06
CA LYS A 17 -0.08 -13.97 2.09
C LYS A 17 0.43 -14.21 3.50
N GLN A 18 1.49 -15.01 3.64
CA GLN A 18 2.21 -15.19 4.89
C GLN A 18 3.61 -14.61 4.81
N VAL A 19 4.14 -14.29 5.98
CA VAL A 19 5.52 -13.84 6.10
C VAL A 19 6.41 -15.06 5.89
N ASP A 20 7.09 -15.14 4.76
CA ASP A 20 8.13 -16.15 4.57
C ASP A 20 9.45 -15.61 5.17
N PRO A 21 10.03 -16.29 6.19
CA PRO A 21 11.29 -15.88 6.81
C PRO A 21 12.45 -15.72 5.82
N ARG A 22 12.45 -16.48 4.70
CA ARG A 22 13.46 -16.37 3.65
C ARG A 22 13.35 -15.03 2.93
N THR A 23 12.14 -14.50 2.76
CA THR A 23 11.95 -13.16 2.15
C THR A 23 12.54 -12.08 3.06
N ILE A 24 12.32 -12.18 4.38
CA ILE A 24 12.92 -11.26 5.35
C ILE A 24 14.45 -11.35 5.31
N GLY A 25 15.00 -12.55 5.40
CA GLY A 25 16.45 -12.71 5.40
C GLY A 25 17.11 -12.27 4.09
N LEU A 26 16.45 -12.42 2.93
CA LEU A 26 16.93 -11.84 1.67
C LEU A 26 16.87 -10.31 1.69
N LEU A 27 15.81 -9.71 2.25
CA LEU A 27 15.71 -8.26 2.41
C LEU A 27 16.83 -7.69 3.31
N GLU A 28 17.15 -8.39 4.40
CA GLU A 28 18.23 -8.02 5.31
C GLU A 28 19.61 -8.21 4.69
N THR A 29 19.85 -9.32 3.99
CA THR A 29 21.18 -9.66 3.44
C THR A 29 21.49 -9.02 2.09
N GLN A 30 20.53 -8.95 1.16
CA GLN A 30 20.75 -8.40 -0.18
C GLN A 30 20.68 -6.88 -0.22
N PHE A 31 19.82 -6.28 0.62
CA PHE A 31 19.54 -4.84 0.59
C PHE A 31 19.92 -4.12 1.89
N GLY A 32 20.43 -4.84 2.90
CA GLY A 32 20.91 -4.23 4.16
C GLY A 32 19.80 -3.68 5.06
N TYR A 33 18.54 -4.07 4.84
CA TYR A 33 17.43 -3.65 5.69
C TYR A 33 17.56 -4.23 7.11
N THR A 34 17.09 -3.49 8.11
CA THR A 34 17.20 -3.89 9.52
C THR A 34 15.92 -3.60 10.29
N ASP A 35 15.87 -3.99 11.56
CA ASP A 35 14.78 -3.64 12.49
C ASP A 35 13.40 -4.07 11.94
N THR A 36 13.28 -5.35 11.61
CA THR A 36 12.11 -5.91 10.94
C THR A 36 10.89 -5.96 11.87
N LYS A 37 9.74 -5.44 11.41
CA LYS A 37 8.46 -5.54 12.13
C LYS A 37 7.29 -5.80 11.18
N LEU A 38 6.53 -6.86 11.41
CA LEU A 38 5.30 -7.12 10.66
C LEU A 38 4.27 -6.01 10.90
N LEU A 39 3.76 -5.40 9.83
CA LEU A 39 2.69 -4.40 9.90
C LEU A 39 1.32 -5.01 9.64
N GLY A 40 1.22 -5.98 8.74
CA GLY A 40 -0.05 -6.64 8.46
C GLY A 40 0.02 -7.66 7.32
N LYS A 41 -1.04 -8.46 7.24
CA LYS A 41 -1.29 -9.40 6.14
C LYS A 41 -2.46 -8.86 5.33
N GLY A 42 -2.23 -8.55 4.06
CA GLY A 42 -3.25 -8.04 3.14
C GLY A 42 -3.67 -9.08 2.12
N SER A 43 -4.70 -8.75 1.34
CA SER A 43 -5.28 -9.63 0.31
C SER A 43 -4.28 -10.05 -0.77
N PHE A 44 -3.30 -9.18 -1.06
CA PHE A 44 -2.33 -9.34 -2.15
C PHE A 44 -0.91 -9.66 -1.67
N GLY A 45 -0.69 -9.71 -0.36
CA GLY A 45 0.62 -9.96 0.18
C GLY A 45 0.83 -9.41 1.58
N THR A 46 2.08 -9.44 2.02
CA THR A 46 2.49 -9.09 3.38
C THR A 46 3.13 -7.70 3.41
N MET A 47 2.80 -6.90 4.42
CA MET A 47 3.39 -5.59 4.66
C MET A 47 4.33 -5.64 5.86
N ILE A 48 5.59 -5.28 5.67
CA ILE A 48 6.63 -5.38 6.68
C ILE A 48 7.36 -4.04 6.80
N ARG A 49 7.55 -3.54 8.02
CA ARG A 49 8.38 -2.37 8.29
C ARG A 49 9.83 -2.78 8.45
N PHE A 50 10.73 -2.00 7.86
CA PHE A 50 12.16 -2.07 8.07
C PHE A 50 12.74 -0.67 8.30
N LYS A 51 14.01 -0.62 8.71
CA LYS A 51 14.87 0.55 8.58
C LYS A 51 15.81 0.39 7.39
N ARG A 52 15.91 1.45 6.59
CA ARG A 52 16.87 1.54 5.49
C ARG A 52 18.30 1.63 6.04
N PRO A 53 19.32 0.98 5.42
CA PRO A 53 20.71 1.04 5.89
C PRO A 53 21.25 2.47 5.90
N GLU A 54 20.88 3.25 4.88
CA GLU A 54 21.21 4.67 4.80
C GLU A 54 20.17 5.51 5.57
N GLY A 55 20.63 6.24 6.59
CA GLY A 55 19.80 7.19 7.34
C GLY A 55 18.83 6.60 8.35
N GLY A 56 18.67 5.27 8.40
CA GLY A 56 17.82 4.60 9.39
C GLY A 56 16.32 4.93 9.25
N GLU A 57 15.90 5.39 8.07
CA GLU A 57 14.52 5.79 7.81
C GLU A 57 13.56 4.60 7.91
N ASP A 58 12.41 4.81 8.57
CA ASP A 58 11.35 3.81 8.64
C ASP A 58 10.65 3.69 7.27
N ILE A 59 10.75 2.51 6.67
CA ILE A 59 10.12 2.15 5.41
C ILE A 59 9.13 1.00 5.61
N ALA A 60 8.13 0.92 4.75
CA ALA A 60 7.23 -0.21 4.64
C ALA A 60 7.46 -0.89 3.29
N ILE A 61 7.67 -2.20 3.33
CA ILE A 61 7.89 -3.07 2.18
C ILE A 61 6.68 -3.96 2.02
N LYS A 62 6.03 -3.87 0.86
CA LYS A 62 4.95 -4.77 0.46
C LYS A 62 5.49 -5.86 -0.44
N CYS A 63 5.43 -7.10 0.02
CA CYS A 63 5.84 -8.27 -0.74
C CYS A 63 4.69 -8.78 -1.60
N LEU A 64 4.90 -8.92 -2.90
CA LEU A 64 3.89 -9.24 -3.91
C LEU A 64 4.37 -10.36 -4.83
N SER A 65 3.43 -11.15 -5.33
CA SER A 65 3.70 -12.09 -6.42
C SER A 65 3.97 -11.33 -7.71
N PRO A 66 4.97 -11.71 -8.53
CA PRO A 66 5.17 -11.13 -9.86
C PRO A 66 3.93 -11.22 -10.75
N LYS A 67 3.08 -12.23 -10.55
CA LYS A 67 1.84 -12.44 -11.32
C LYS A 67 0.82 -11.31 -11.14
N VAL A 68 0.83 -10.63 -10.00
CA VAL A 68 -0.11 -9.53 -9.72
C VAL A 68 0.47 -8.15 -10.09
N VAL A 69 1.76 -8.08 -10.42
CA VAL A 69 2.46 -6.82 -10.69
C VAL A 69 2.66 -6.64 -12.19
N ARG A 70 2.01 -5.63 -12.78
CA ARG A 70 2.29 -5.22 -14.16
C ARG A 70 3.53 -4.32 -14.21
N GLN A 71 4.48 -4.65 -15.09
CA GLN A 71 5.74 -3.89 -15.21
C GLN A 71 5.53 -2.43 -15.64
N SER A 72 4.55 -2.16 -16.52
CA SER A 72 4.18 -0.81 -16.95
C SER A 72 3.70 0.05 -15.77
N GLU A 73 2.85 -0.50 -14.92
CA GLU A 73 2.30 0.19 -13.74
C GLU A 73 3.38 0.47 -12.70
N ARG A 74 4.27 -0.50 -12.43
CA ARG A 74 5.46 -0.28 -11.58
C ARG A 74 6.32 0.88 -12.11
N LYS A 75 6.64 0.88 -13.41
CA LYS A 75 7.46 1.92 -14.05
C LYS A 75 6.79 3.30 -14.04
N LEU A 76 5.47 3.35 -13.95
CA LEU A 76 4.71 4.58 -13.85
C LEU A 76 4.67 5.08 -12.39
N TRP A 77 4.37 4.21 -11.43
CA TRP A 77 4.31 4.58 -10.01
C TRP A 77 5.64 5.11 -9.48
N ILE A 78 6.76 4.49 -9.86
CA ILE A 78 8.09 4.96 -9.45
C ILE A 78 8.37 6.41 -9.86
N LYS A 79 7.74 6.89 -10.96
CA LYS A 79 7.86 8.26 -11.47
C LYS A 79 6.77 9.20 -10.94
N LEU A 80 5.71 8.64 -10.37
CA LEU A 80 4.56 9.39 -9.89
C LEU A 80 4.90 10.10 -8.57
N ARG A 81 4.74 11.41 -8.54
CA ARG A 81 4.90 12.23 -7.33
C ARG A 81 3.68 13.12 -7.20
N TYR A 82 2.80 12.81 -6.25
CA TYR A 82 1.59 13.58 -6.00
C TYR A 82 1.30 13.69 -4.51
N PRO A 83 0.93 14.88 -3.97
CA PRO A 83 0.84 15.09 -2.53
C PRO A 83 -0.13 14.14 -1.79
N ASN A 84 -1.20 13.71 -2.47
CA ASN A 84 -2.25 12.86 -1.90
C ASN A 84 -2.14 11.40 -2.32
N LEU A 85 -0.99 10.98 -2.84
CA LEU A 85 -0.71 9.58 -3.16
C LEU A 85 0.54 9.12 -2.41
N VAL A 86 0.50 7.87 -1.94
CA VAL A 86 1.69 7.22 -1.40
C VAL A 86 2.70 7.04 -2.54
N THR A 87 3.90 7.54 -2.32
CA THR A 87 4.99 7.46 -3.29
C THR A 87 5.69 6.11 -3.16
N LEU A 88 5.85 5.41 -4.29
CA LEU A 88 6.77 4.28 -4.41
C LEU A 88 8.19 4.83 -4.47
N LEU A 89 9.00 4.49 -3.47
CA LEU A 89 10.40 4.91 -3.38
C LEU A 89 11.27 4.03 -4.25
N ASP A 90 11.05 2.72 -4.18
CA ASP A 90 11.77 1.73 -4.97
C ASP A 90 10.91 0.48 -5.20
N SER A 91 11.31 -0.34 -6.18
CA SER A 91 10.73 -1.65 -6.42
C SER A 91 11.83 -2.67 -6.69
N ASN A 92 12.11 -3.47 -5.68
CA ASN A 92 13.12 -4.52 -5.75
C ASN A 92 12.49 -5.89 -6.06
N VAL A 93 13.33 -6.84 -6.47
CA VAL A 93 12.93 -8.24 -6.63
C VAL A 93 13.90 -9.10 -5.83
N CYS A 94 13.38 -9.81 -4.82
CA CYS A 94 14.18 -10.74 -4.03
C CYS A 94 14.37 -12.04 -4.81
N TRP A 95 15.56 -12.22 -5.40
CA TRP A 95 15.98 -13.47 -6.00
C TRP A 95 16.63 -14.38 -4.94
N PRO A 96 16.38 -15.71 -4.97
CA PRO A 96 15.74 -16.47 -6.04
C PRO A 96 14.24 -16.70 -5.83
N LEU A 97 13.66 -16.24 -4.73
CA LEU A 97 12.25 -16.44 -4.40
C LEU A 97 11.28 -15.77 -5.39
N ASN A 98 11.80 -14.90 -6.25
CA ASN A 98 11.05 -14.16 -7.26
C ASN A 98 9.87 -13.40 -6.63
N VAL A 99 10.15 -12.67 -5.55
CA VAL A 99 9.19 -11.82 -4.84
C VAL A 99 9.41 -10.37 -5.23
N VAL A 100 8.35 -9.68 -5.64
CA VAL A 100 8.42 -8.23 -5.90
C VAL A 100 8.21 -7.49 -4.58
N CYS A 101 9.11 -6.57 -4.25
CA CYS A 101 9.08 -5.78 -3.03
C CYS A 101 8.88 -4.31 -3.38
N PHE A 102 7.72 -3.77 -3.04
CA PHE A 102 7.42 -2.34 -3.19
C PHE A 102 7.80 -1.60 -1.91
N GLU A 103 8.75 -0.68 -2.03
CA GLU A 103 9.24 0.14 -0.94
C GLU A 103 8.52 1.49 -0.90
N MET A 104 7.99 1.84 0.26
CA MET A 104 7.34 3.11 0.53
C MET A 104 7.74 3.62 1.91
N ARG A 105 7.51 4.91 2.20
CA ARG A 105 7.69 5.42 3.56
C ARG A 105 6.73 4.73 4.51
N ALA A 106 7.19 4.37 5.71
CA ALA A 106 6.29 3.84 6.73
C ALA A 106 5.44 4.96 7.33
N PHE A 107 4.13 4.74 7.39
CA PHE A 107 3.20 5.63 8.07
C PHE A 107 2.72 5.00 9.37
N ARG A 108 2.63 5.82 10.42
CA ARG A 108 2.26 5.36 11.77
C ARG A 108 0.75 5.12 11.93
N LYS A 109 -0.08 5.72 11.07
CA LYS A 109 -1.54 5.68 11.17
C LYS A 109 -2.16 5.69 9.78
N ASP A 110 -3.16 4.85 9.59
CA ASP A 110 -4.20 5.02 8.58
C ASP A 110 -5.32 5.96 9.07
N LEU A 111 -6.22 6.31 8.16
CA LEU A 111 -7.34 7.21 8.42
C LEU A 111 -8.31 6.63 9.45
N MET A 112 -8.59 5.33 9.42
CA MET A 112 -9.51 4.67 10.37
C MET A 112 -8.99 4.82 11.81
N THR A 113 -7.73 4.45 12.01
CA THR A 113 -7.02 4.58 13.29
C THR A 113 -6.92 6.04 13.73
N ALA A 114 -6.77 6.98 12.80
CA ALA A 114 -6.74 8.40 13.12
C ALA A 114 -8.09 8.92 13.62
N VAL A 115 -9.19 8.52 12.98
CA VAL A 115 -10.55 8.97 13.34
C VAL A 115 -11.02 8.34 14.65
N GLN A 116 -10.70 7.07 14.90
CA GLN A 116 -11.14 6.34 16.11
C GLN A 116 -10.42 6.74 17.40
N LYS A 117 -9.40 7.61 17.34
CA LYS A 117 -8.70 8.08 18.54
C LYS A 117 -9.63 8.92 19.41
N ASN A 118 -9.67 8.60 20.71
CA ASN A 118 -10.43 9.35 21.72
C ASN A 118 -10.20 10.86 21.69
N GLU A 119 -8.97 11.29 21.39
CA GLU A 119 -8.61 12.71 21.24
C GLU A 119 -9.41 13.37 20.10
N ASN A 120 -9.56 12.68 18.97
CA ASN A 120 -10.36 13.17 17.86
C ASN A 120 -11.86 13.09 18.17
N LEU A 121 -12.35 11.99 18.72
CA LEU A 121 -13.77 11.87 19.05
C LEU A 121 -14.27 12.93 20.05
N LYS A 122 -13.37 13.47 20.89
CA LYS A 122 -13.68 14.51 21.89
C LYS A 122 -13.28 15.93 21.45
N SER A 123 -12.61 16.08 20.31
CA SER A 123 -12.10 17.38 19.87
C SER A 123 -13.17 18.14 19.08
N PRO A 124 -13.45 19.41 19.42
CA PRO A 124 -14.34 20.26 18.62
C PRO A 124 -13.77 20.53 17.21
N LEU A 125 -12.48 20.27 16.98
CA LEU A 125 -11.82 20.45 15.67
C LEU A 125 -11.85 19.19 14.80
N ALA A 126 -12.28 18.05 15.32
CA ALA A 126 -12.18 16.77 14.62
C ALA A 126 -12.98 16.74 13.31
N LEU A 127 -14.16 17.38 13.28
CA LEU A 127 -14.96 17.46 12.05
C LEU A 127 -14.22 18.27 10.96
N LYS A 128 -13.51 19.33 11.34
CA LYS A 128 -12.71 20.14 10.41
C LYS A 128 -11.53 19.33 9.86
N GLU A 129 -10.85 18.58 10.72
CA GLU A 129 -9.75 17.72 10.30
C GLU A 129 -10.23 16.61 9.36
N LEU A 130 -11.35 15.95 9.68
CA LEU A 130 -11.97 14.94 8.83
C LEU A 130 -12.35 15.48 7.45
N LYS A 131 -12.98 16.66 7.39
CA LYS A 131 -13.29 17.34 6.12
C LYS A 131 -12.03 17.64 5.30
N THR A 132 -10.94 18.01 5.98
CA THR A 132 -9.65 18.28 5.33
C THR A 132 -9.06 17.00 4.72
N TRP A 133 -9.06 15.89 5.46
CA TRP A 133 -8.60 14.60 4.94
C TRP A 133 -9.47 14.09 3.79
N LEU A 134 -10.80 14.23 3.90
CA LEU A 134 -11.71 13.85 2.82
C LEU A 134 -11.43 14.65 1.54
N TYR A 135 -11.28 15.97 1.65
CA TYR A 135 -10.91 16.81 0.51
C TYR A 135 -9.59 16.37 -0.13
N GLN A 136 -8.58 16.08 0.69
CA GLN A 136 -7.29 15.59 0.24
C GLN A 136 -7.37 14.24 -0.49
N VAL A 137 -8.18 13.31 0.02
CA VAL A 137 -8.44 12.02 -0.66
C VAL A 137 -9.13 12.28 -2.00
N LEU A 138 -10.19 13.08 -2.05
CA LEU A 138 -10.88 13.42 -3.29
C LEU A 138 -9.95 14.07 -4.33
N PHE A 139 -9.02 14.91 -3.88
CA PHE A 139 -8.03 15.53 -4.76
C PHE A 139 -7.03 14.51 -5.36
N GLY A 140 -6.60 13.53 -4.56
CA GLY A 140 -5.81 12.39 -5.03
C GLY A 140 -6.56 11.52 -6.04
N LEU A 141 -7.85 11.27 -5.79
CA LEU A 141 -8.70 10.49 -6.69
C LEU A 141 -8.93 11.19 -8.03
N ASN A 142 -9.21 12.49 -8.01
CA ASN A 142 -9.35 13.28 -9.23
C ASN A 142 -8.10 13.21 -10.10
N PHE A 143 -6.91 13.28 -9.48
CA PHE A 143 -5.66 13.11 -10.21
C PHE A 143 -5.52 11.71 -10.81
N LEU A 144 -5.81 10.64 -10.05
CA LEU A 144 -5.77 9.27 -10.56
C LEU A 144 -6.76 9.04 -11.71
N HIS A 145 -7.96 9.65 -11.65
CA HIS A 145 -8.94 9.63 -12.73
C HIS A 145 -8.37 10.25 -14.00
N ASN A 146 -7.74 11.42 -13.89
CA ASN A 146 -7.19 12.14 -15.04
C ASN A 146 -6.06 11.40 -15.75
N ILE A 147 -5.29 10.58 -15.02
CA ILE A 147 -4.21 9.75 -15.60
C ILE A 147 -4.67 8.32 -15.91
N GLN A 148 -5.97 8.01 -15.78
CA GLN A 148 -6.57 6.70 -16.04
C GLN A 148 -5.97 5.54 -15.22
N LEU A 149 -5.58 5.80 -13.96
CA LEU A 149 -4.95 4.82 -13.05
C LEU A 149 -5.83 4.48 -11.86
N CYS A 150 -7.11 4.18 -12.09
CA CYS A 150 -8.05 3.87 -11.03
C CYS A 150 -8.39 2.38 -10.96
N ARG A 151 -7.45 1.60 -10.44
CA ARG A 151 -7.75 0.26 -9.90
C ARG A 151 -7.81 0.38 -8.38
N LEU A 152 -8.85 1.05 -7.92
CA LEU A 152 -8.97 1.48 -6.55
C LEU A 152 -9.75 0.45 -5.72
N ASP A 153 -9.14 0.02 -4.62
CA ASP A 153 -9.81 -0.50 -3.44
C ASP A 153 -9.78 0.61 -2.39
N LEU A 154 -10.57 1.67 -2.59
CA LEU A 154 -10.57 2.80 -1.67
C LEU A 154 -11.36 2.43 -0.40
N LYS A 155 -10.62 2.22 0.68
CA LYS A 155 -11.12 2.05 2.04
C LYS A 155 -10.27 2.86 3.00
N SER A 156 -10.82 3.15 4.19
CA SER A 156 -10.12 3.93 5.21
C SER A 156 -8.75 3.36 5.60
N ASP A 157 -8.59 2.03 5.54
CA ASP A 157 -7.33 1.32 5.81
C ASP A 157 -6.23 1.62 4.77
N ASN A 158 -6.62 1.99 3.55
CA ASN A 158 -5.71 2.29 2.45
C ASN A 158 -5.39 3.80 2.36
N VAL A 159 -5.92 4.63 3.26
CA VAL A 159 -5.59 6.06 3.35
C VAL A 159 -4.62 6.26 4.51
N LEU A 160 -3.39 6.66 4.20
CA LEU A 160 -2.32 6.86 5.19
C LEU A 160 -2.24 8.34 5.58
N ILE A 161 -2.02 8.61 6.87
CA ILE A 161 -1.90 9.97 7.40
C ILE A 161 -0.44 10.25 7.75
N SER A 162 0.13 11.28 7.11
CA SER A 162 1.46 11.80 7.45
C SER A 162 1.42 12.52 8.79
N ARG A 163 2.23 12.09 9.76
CA ARG A 163 2.35 12.78 11.05
C ARG A 163 2.89 14.20 10.92
N TRP A 164 3.83 14.41 10.01
CA TRP A 164 4.56 15.67 9.90
C TRP A 164 3.75 16.78 9.23
N THR A 165 2.84 16.40 8.34
CA THR A 165 2.08 17.34 7.50
C THR A 165 0.57 17.26 7.73
N SER A 166 0.12 16.33 8.58
CA SER A 166 -1.30 15.95 8.75
C SER A 166 -2.03 15.68 7.42
N ARG A 167 -1.29 15.23 6.40
CA ARG A 167 -1.81 15.01 5.06
C ARG A 167 -2.31 13.57 4.89
N ALA A 168 -3.47 13.42 4.28
CA ALA A 168 -4.01 12.15 3.81
C ALA A 168 -3.47 11.79 2.41
N MET A 169 -3.00 10.55 2.27
CA MET A 169 -2.49 9.98 1.03
C MET A 169 -3.13 8.63 0.74
N ILE A 170 -3.50 8.39 -0.51
CA ILE A 170 -4.06 7.13 -0.97
C ILE A 170 -2.93 6.15 -1.26
N GLY A 171 -2.99 4.97 -0.64
CA GLY A 171 -2.15 3.81 -0.93
C GLY A 171 -2.89 2.77 -1.78
N ASP A 172 -2.18 1.70 -2.17
CA ASP A 172 -2.74 0.50 -2.81
C ASP A 172 -3.59 0.71 -4.09
N PHE A 173 -3.41 1.84 -4.77
CA PHE A 173 -4.20 2.23 -5.96
C PHE A 173 -3.78 1.56 -7.28
N PHE A 174 -2.74 0.71 -7.26
CA PHE A 174 -2.26 -0.05 -8.42
C PHE A 174 -2.57 -1.55 -8.35
N LEU A 175 -3.11 -2.05 -7.23
CA LEU A 175 -3.35 -3.49 -7.06
C LEU A 175 -4.72 -3.88 -7.64
N PRO A 176 -4.84 -5.06 -8.30
CA PRO A 176 -6.10 -5.52 -8.84
C PRO A 176 -7.16 -5.66 -7.73
N GLN A 177 -8.44 -5.43 -8.03
CA GLN A 177 -9.52 -5.69 -7.07
C GLN A 177 -9.59 -7.19 -6.76
N SER A 178 -9.85 -7.54 -5.50
CA SER A 178 -9.87 -8.92 -5.01
C SER A 178 -11.06 -9.75 -5.49
N LYS A 179 -11.90 -9.22 -6.38
CA LYS A 179 -13.05 -9.93 -6.96
C LYS A 179 -12.76 -10.31 -8.40
N ALA A 180 -12.68 -11.63 -8.61
CA ALA A 180 -12.58 -12.34 -9.88
C ALA A 180 -13.16 -11.59 -11.09
N ILE A 181 -12.30 -11.15 -12.03
CA ILE A 181 -12.67 -10.95 -13.43
C ILE A 181 -11.44 -11.28 -14.29
N GLU A 182 -11.16 -12.58 -14.45
CA GLU A 182 -10.87 -13.09 -15.79
C GLU A 182 -12.22 -13.19 -16.49
N ASN A 183 -12.31 -12.65 -17.71
CA ASN A 183 -13.51 -12.60 -18.57
C ASN A 183 -14.52 -11.47 -18.31
N GLN A 184 -14.10 -10.23 -18.56
CA GLN A 184 -14.88 -9.31 -19.39
C GLN A 184 -13.99 -8.15 -19.81
N LYS A 185 -14.17 -7.67 -21.04
CA LYS A 185 -13.61 -6.41 -21.54
C LYS A 185 -13.86 -5.32 -20.51
N VAL A 186 -12.87 -5.00 -19.67
CA VAL A 186 -12.98 -3.90 -18.71
C VAL A 186 -12.90 -2.60 -19.51
N ARG A 187 -14.05 -2.13 -19.95
CA ARG A 187 -14.26 -0.72 -20.26
C ARG A 187 -13.85 0.09 -19.05
N ASN A 188 -13.13 1.19 -19.31
CA ASN A 188 -12.70 2.21 -18.37
C ASN A 188 -13.88 2.81 -17.57
N ASN A 189 -14.36 2.13 -16.53
CA ASN A 189 -15.31 2.70 -15.58
C ASN A 189 -14.80 2.51 -14.17
N CYS A 190 -14.41 3.63 -13.55
CA CYS A 190 -14.23 3.74 -12.12
C CYS A 190 -15.56 3.41 -11.44
N TYR A 191 -15.63 2.27 -10.76
CA TYR A 191 -16.76 1.93 -9.90
C TYR A 191 -16.68 2.78 -8.62
N PHE A 192 -17.34 3.93 -8.62
CA PHE A 192 -17.98 4.46 -7.42
C PHE A 192 -19.37 3.83 -7.34
N GLN A 193 -19.47 2.67 -6.71
CA GLN A 193 -20.76 2.07 -6.35
C GLN A 193 -20.73 1.79 -4.84
N SER A 194 -20.97 2.85 -4.06
CA SER A 194 -21.46 2.79 -2.68
C SER A 194 -21.63 4.23 -2.17
N MET A 195 -22.85 4.54 -1.71
CA MET A 195 -23.31 5.79 -1.09
C MET A 195 -23.80 6.91 -2.02
N ALA A 196 -24.90 6.67 -2.72
CA ALA A 196 -25.84 7.74 -3.12
C ALA A 196 -27.25 7.23 -3.43
N GLU A 197 -27.72 6.15 -2.80
CA GLU A 197 -29.14 5.76 -2.89
C GLU A 197 -29.58 5.29 -1.52
N ASN A 198 -30.13 6.23 -0.73
CA ASN A 198 -31.36 6.04 0.04
C ASN A 198 -31.72 7.34 0.77
N ASN A 199 -32.86 7.90 0.32
CA ASN A 199 -33.78 8.78 1.02
C ASN A 199 -33.42 10.28 1.13
N CYS A 200 -33.60 10.97 0.00
CA CYS A 200 -34.44 12.18 -0.01
C CYS A 200 -35.68 11.84 -0.83
N VAL A 201 -36.79 11.61 -0.14
CA VAL A 201 -38.14 11.80 -0.67
C VAL A 201 -38.75 12.86 0.26
N ASP A 202 -39.35 13.87 -0.39
CA ASP A 202 -39.99 15.08 0.12
C ASP A 202 -40.37 15.17 1.62
#